data_AF-A0A328RNI2-F1
#
_entry.id   AF-A0A328RNI2-F1
#
_cell.length_a   1.000
_cell.length_b   1.000
_cell.length_c   1.000
_cell.angle_alpha   90.00
_cell.angle_beta   90.00
_cell.angle_gamma   90.00
#
_symmetry.space_group_name_H-M   'P 1'
#
loop_
_entity.id
_entity.type
_entity.pdbx_description
1 polymer ?
#
loop_
_entity_poly.entity_id
_entity_poly.type
_entity_poly.pdbx_seq_one_letter_code
_entity_poly.pdbx_strand_id
1 'polypeptide(L)'
;MDFGNIRRKSFDSEQGFNSNQINVADATSVILGINKKKVKLKKGKIKDVAKGMAEIAFSMGETNDPEEYAEQMTEDILEALKVVQERQEGGNKKKSRQK
;
A
#
# COMPACT_ATOMS: atom_id res chain seq x y z
N MET A 1 8.62 -14.83 -58.26
CA MET A 1 8.81 -15.45 -56.93
C MET A 1 8.72 -14.32 -55.92
N ASP A 2 7.56 -14.22 -55.26
CA ASP A 2 7.18 -13.15 -54.34
C ASP A 2 7.70 -13.48 -52.92
N PHE A 3 8.51 -12.61 -52.33
CA PHE A 3 8.97 -12.77 -50.94
C PHE A 3 7.97 -12.12 -49.99
N GLY A 4 7.17 -12.96 -49.35
CA GLY A 4 6.12 -12.58 -48.41
C GLY A 4 6.63 -11.80 -47.19
N ASN A 5 5.88 -10.75 -46.88
CA ASN A 5 5.97 -9.89 -45.69
C ASN A 5 6.04 -10.70 -44.37
N ILE A 6 7.20 -10.69 -43.73
CA ILE A 6 7.38 -11.14 -42.35
C ILE A 6 6.83 -10.05 -41.41
N ARG A 7 5.57 -10.21 -40.97
CA ARG A 7 5.00 -9.44 -39.85
C ARG A 7 5.66 -9.89 -38.55
N ARG A 8 6.68 -9.16 -38.09
CA ARG A 8 7.14 -9.24 -36.68
C ARG A 8 5.98 -8.77 -35.80
N LYS A 9 5.41 -9.69 -35.02
CA LYS A 9 4.57 -9.32 -33.87
C LYS A 9 5.49 -8.65 -32.85
N SER A 10 5.31 -7.35 -32.65
CA SER A 10 5.84 -6.63 -31.49
C SER A 10 5.27 -7.30 -30.24
N PHE A 11 6.17 -7.80 -29.40
CA PHE A 11 5.86 -8.25 -28.05
C PHE A 11 5.79 -6.99 -27.19
N ASP A 12 4.64 -6.32 -27.23
CA ASP A 12 4.30 -5.26 -26.28
C ASP A 12 4.04 -5.92 -24.93
N SER A 13 5.08 -5.95 -24.09
CA SER A 13 4.93 -6.17 -22.66
C SER A 13 4.36 -4.91 -22.00
N GLU A 14 3.15 -4.54 -22.39
CA GLU A 14 2.33 -3.65 -21.59
C GLU A 14 1.79 -4.47 -20.41
N GLN A 15 2.57 -4.52 -19.32
CA GLN A 15 2.02 -4.80 -18.00
C GLN A 15 1.11 -3.64 -17.59
N GLY A 16 -0.08 -3.60 -18.19
CA GLY A 16 -1.21 -2.85 -17.72
C GLY A 16 -1.64 -3.44 -16.38
N PHE A 17 -1.15 -2.86 -15.27
CA PHE A 17 -1.71 -3.03 -13.95
C PHE A 17 -3.14 -2.48 -13.95
N ASN A 18 -4.09 -3.31 -14.39
CA ASN A 18 -5.51 -3.02 -14.37
C ASN A 18 -6.04 -3.29 -12.96
N SER A 19 -5.68 -2.42 -12.00
CA SER A 19 -6.12 -2.49 -10.62
C SER A 19 -7.50 -1.85 -10.45
N ASN A 20 -8.51 -2.38 -11.16
CA ASN A 20 -9.90 -1.91 -11.06
C ASN A 20 -10.87 -2.94 -10.47
N GLN A 21 -10.36 -3.99 -9.80
CA GLN A 21 -11.17 -4.74 -8.82
C GLN A 21 -11.17 -4.01 -7.48
N ILE A 22 -12.08 -3.05 -7.37
CA ILE A 22 -12.44 -2.43 -6.09
C ILE A 22 -13.27 -3.48 -5.32
N ASN A 23 -12.60 -4.33 -4.55
CA ASN A 23 -13.24 -5.10 -3.49
C ASN A 23 -13.69 -4.10 -2.40
N VAL A 24 -15.00 -3.84 -2.32
CA VAL A 24 -15.64 -2.84 -1.46
C VAL A 24 -15.65 -3.26 0.03
N ALA A 25 -15.08 -4.42 0.40
CA ALA A 25 -15.14 -4.96 1.75
C ALA A 25 -14.02 -4.49 2.71
N ASP A 26 -12.95 -3.85 2.23
CA ASP A 26 -11.73 -3.57 3.03
C ASP A 26 -11.55 -2.08 3.39
N ALA A 27 -12.66 -1.40 3.72
CA ALA A 27 -12.73 0.06 3.80
C ALA A 27 -12.18 0.68 5.11
N THR A 28 -11.08 0.18 5.64
CA THR A 28 -10.27 0.95 6.61
C THR A 28 -9.18 1.68 5.84
N SER A 29 -9.38 2.99 5.65
CA SER A 29 -8.41 3.86 5.00
C SER A 29 -8.02 4.99 5.93
N VAL A 30 -6.72 5.20 6.12
CA VAL A 30 -6.16 6.27 6.95
C VAL A 30 -5.72 7.41 6.04
N ILE A 31 -6.02 8.65 6.42
CA ILE A 31 -5.59 9.85 5.70
C ILE A 31 -4.48 10.53 6.50
N LEU A 32 -3.29 10.64 5.92
CA LEU A 32 -2.14 11.28 6.54
C LEU A 32 -1.71 12.52 5.78
N GLY A 33 -1.37 13.58 6.51
CA GLY A 33 -0.66 14.73 5.96
C GLY A 33 0.84 14.47 5.88
N ILE A 34 1.40 14.33 4.67
CA ILE A 34 2.85 14.18 4.40
C ILE A 34 3.27 15.26 3.41
N ASN A 35 4.32 16.04 3.71
CA ASN A 35 4.84 17.10 2.83
C ASN A 35 3.75 18.07 2.31
N LYS A 36 2.86 18.51 3.21
CA LYS A 36 1.69 19.36 2.90
C LYS A 36 0.65 18.74 1.94
N LYS A 37 0.77 17.46 1.59
CA LYS A 37 -0.20 16.70 0.79
C LYS A 37 -0.95 15.70 1.68
N LYS A 38 -2.23 15.48 1.39
CA LYS A 38 -3.03 14.44 2.04
C LYS A 38 -2.87 13.14 1.24
N VAL A 39 -2.34 12.11 1.87
CA VAL A 39 -2.16 10.77 1.29
C VAL A 39 -3.19 9.85 1.93
N LYS A 40 -4.00 9.19 1.10
CA LYS A 40 -4.97 8.19 1.55
C LYS A 40 -4.34 6.81 1.39
N LEU A 41 -4.07 6.15 2.52
CA LEU A 41 -3.55 4.78 2.54
C LEU A 41 -4.72 3.81 2.69
N LYS A 42 -4.77 2.79 1.83
CA LYS A 42 -5.74 1.70 1.92
C LYS A 42 -5.08 0.50 2.61
N LYS A 43 -5.83 -0.21 3.45
CA LYS A 43 -5.36 -1.43 4.15
C LYS A 43 -4.70 -2.44 3.19
N GLY A 44 -5.28 -2.68 2.01
CA GLY A 44 -4.69 -3.59 1.02
C GLY A 44 -3.26 -3.23 0.61
N LYS A 45 -2.94 -1.93 0.48
CA LYS A 45 -1.58 -1.49 0.16
C LYS A 45 -0.60 -1.66 1.32
N ILE A 46 -1.08 -1.60 2.55
CA ILE A 46 -0.26 -1.88 3.73
C ILE A 46 0.01 -3.39 3.81
N LYS A 47 -0.99 -4.23 3.50
CA LYS A 47 -0.82 -5.68 3.42
C LYS A 47 0.20 -6.09 2.35
N ASP A 48 0.16 -5.47 1.17
CA ASP A 48 1.15 -5.71 0.11
C ASP A 48 2.59 -5.43 0.59
N VAL A 49 2.79 -4.32 1.32
CA VAL A 49 4.11 -3.95 1.88
C VAL A 49 4.53 -4.90 2.98
N ALA A 50 3.62 -5.22 3.91
CA ALA A 50 3.90 -6.13 5.02
C ALA A 50 4.25 -7.54 4.53
N LYS A 51 3.60 -8.04 3.47
CA LYS A 51 3.97 -9.30 2.81
C LYS A 51 5.39 -9.27 2.27
N GLY A 52 5.76 -8.22 1.54
CA GLY A 52 7.14 -8.08 1.03
C GLY A 52 8.17 -8.05 2.16
N MET A 53 7.87 -7.38 3.27
CA MET A 53 8.74 -7.37 4.45
C MET A 53 8.82 -8.73 5.14
N ALA A 54 7.71 -9.46 5.21
CA ALA A 54 7.68 -10.81 5.78
C ALA A 54 8.43 -11.84 4.94
N GLU A 55 8.36 -11.75 3.61
CA GLU A 55 9.16 -12.58 2.71
C GLU A 55 10.67 -12.33 2.88
N ILE A 56 11.06 -11.07 3.11
CA ILE A 56 12.45 -10.70 3.43
C ILE A 56 12.85 -11.30 4.79
N ALA A 57 12.01 -11.12 5.82
CA ALA A 57 12.26 -11.67 7.16
C ALA A 57 12.39 -13.21 7.12
N PHE A 58 11.55 -13.90 6.34
CA PHE A 58 11.65 -15.33 6.13
C PHE A 58 12.95 -15.72 5.43
N SER A 59 13.32 -14.98 4.38
CA SER A 59 14.58 -15.20 3.65
C SER A 59 15.82 -14.98 4.53
N MET A 60 15.72 -14.13 5.55
CA MET A 60 16.77 -13.88 6.55
C MET A 60 16.73 -14.86 7.74
N GLY A 61 15.72 -15.74 7.82
CA GLY A 61 15.53 -16.67 8.93
C GLY A 61 15.01 -16.01 10.21
N GLU A 62 14.48 -14.79 10.13
CA GLU A 62 13.91 -14.05 11.27
C GLU A 62 12.48 -14.49 11.61
N THR A 63 11.75 -15.03 10.63
CA THR A 63 10.44 -15.65 10.83
C THR A 63 10.35 -17.00 10.12
N ASN A 64 9.62 -17.94 10.70
CA ASN A 64 9.27 -19.21 10.05
C ASN A 64 7.88 -19.16 9.39
N ASP A 65 7.10 -18.13 9.70
CA ASP A 65 5.76 -17.93 9.16
C ASP A 65 5.65 -16.50 8.61
N PRO A 66 5.89 -16.31 7.30
CA PRO A 66 5.78 -14.99 6.69
C PRO A 66 4.32 -14.52 6.56
N GLU A 67 3.34 -15.42 6.55
CA GLU A 67 1.94 -15.02 6.43
C GLU A 67 1.46 -14.40 7.75
N GLU A 68 1.69 -15.10 8.86
CA GLU A 68 1.35 -14.60 10.20
C GLU A 68 2.11 -13.30 10.50
N TYR A 69 3.41 -13.25 10.18
CA TYR A 69 4.22 -12.06 10.38
C TYR A 69 3.72 -10.85 9.57
N ALA A 70 3.31 -11.06 8.32
CA ALA A 70 2.74 -10.00 7.49
C ALA A 70 1.41 -9.48 8.06
N GLU A 71 0.58 -10.35 8.62
CA GLU A 71 -0.70 -9.95 9.21
C GLU A 71 -0.51 -9.13 10.49
N GLN A 72 0.34 -9.61 11.41
CA GLN A 72 0.70 -8.87 12.62
C GLN A 72 1.27 -7.48 12.28
N MET A 73 2.24 -7.44 11.34
CA MET A 73 2.82 -6.18 10.89
C MET A 73 1.79 -5.25 10.24
N THR A 74 0.82 -5.79 9.49
CA THR A 74 -0.26 -4.98 8.88
C THR A 74 -1.11 -4.32 9.95
N GLU A 75 -1.45 -5.05 11.02
CA GLU A 75 -2.25 -4.53 12.14
C GLU A 75 -1.50 -3.44 12.91
N ASP A 76 -0.24 -3.69 13.24
CA ASP A 76 0.64 -2.73 13.93
C ASP A 76 0.78 -1.43 13.15
N ILE A 77 1.01 -1.53 11.83
CA ILE A 77 1.10 -0.35 10.96
C ILE A 77 -0.22 0.40 10.94
N LEU A 78 -1.36 -0.29 10.82
CA LEU A 78 -2.67 0.36 10.81
C LEU A 78 -2.96 1.08 12.13
N GLU A 79 -2.64 0.48 13.26
CA GLU A 79 -2.79 1.10 14.58
C GLU A 79 -1.90 2.34 14.71
N ALA A 80 -0.62 2.22 14.36
CA ALA A 80 0.32 3.35 14.38
C ALA A 80 -0.18 4.51 13.50
N LEU A 81 -0.70 4.22 12.31
CA LEU A 81 -1.23 5.24 11.40
C LEU A 81 -2.49 5.92 11.97
N LYS A 82 -3.37 5.19 12.66
CA LYS A 82 -4.53 5.78 13.36
C LYS A 82 -4.09 6.75 14.44
N VAL A 83 -3.13 6.36 15.29
CA VAL A 83 -2.59 7.23 16.35
C VAL A 83 -1.99 8.51 15.75
N VAL A 84 -1.28 8.41 14.62
CA VAL A 84 -0.74 9.59 13.93
C VAL A 84 -1.85 10.47 13.39
N GLN A 85 -2.89 9.89 12.78
CA GLN A 85 -4.05 10.64 12.30
C GLN A 85 -4.72 11.42 13.44
N GLU A 86 -5.00 10.77 14.58
CA GLU A 86 -5.59 11.41 15.76
C GLU A 86 -4.74 12.57 16.29
N ARG A 87 -3.41 12.40 16.32
CA ARG A 87 -2.48 13.48 16.71
C ARG A 87 -2.52 14.66 15.73
N GLN A 88 -2.58 14.39 14.42
CA GLN A 88 -2.68 15.44 13.40
C GLN A 88 -4.01 16.21 13.50
N GLU A 89 -5.12 15.51 13.74
CA GLU A 89 -6.45 16.11 13.89
C GLU A 89 -6.59 16.87 15.23
N GLY A 90 -6.06 16.31 16.32
CA GLY A 90 -6.07 16.92 17.65
C GLY A 90 -5.19 18.17 17.78
N GLY A 91 -4.05 18.20 17.08
CA GLY A 91 -3.17 19.37 17.02
C GLY A 91 -3.80 20.59 16.34
N ASN A 92 -4.76 20.38 15.43
CA ASN A 92 -5.41 21.47 14.71
C ASN A 92 -6.50 22.18 15.55
N LYS A 93 -7.13 21.48 16.51
CA LYS A 93 -8.15 22.08 17.39
C LYS A 93 -7.58 23.12 18.37
N LYS A 94 -6.37 22.90 18.91
CA LYS A 94 -5.77 23.80 19.91
C LYS A 94 -5.34 25.16 19.34
N LYS A 95 -5.05 25.28 18.04
CA LYS A 95 -4.66 26.55 17.40
C LYS A 95 -5.84 27.46 17.01
N SER A 96 -7.09 26.97 17.08
CA SER A 96 -8.26 27.76 16.67
C SER A 96 -8.90 28.61 17.78
N ARG A 97 -8.52 28.43 19.06
CA ARG A 97 -9.14 29.13 20.21
C ARG A 97 -8.35 30.34 20.73
N GLN A 98 -7.31 30.78 20.02
CA GLN A 98 -6.46 31.91 20.42
C GLN A 98 -6.43 33.05 19.39
N LYS A 99 -7.46 33.15 18.53
CA LYS A 99 -7.60 34.28 17.62
C LYS A 99 -8.87 35.07 17.90
#